data_AF-A0A811MW11-F1
#
_entry.id   AF-A0A811MW11-F1
#
_cell.length_a   1.000
_cell.length_b   1.000
_cell.length_c   1.000
_cell.angle_alpha   90.00
_cell.angle_beta   90.00
_cell.angle_gamma   90.00
#
_symmetry.space_group_name_H-M   'P 1'
#
loop_
_entity.id
_entity.type
_entity.pdbx_description
1 polymer ?
#
loop_
_entity_poly.entity_id
_entity_poly.type
_entity_poly.pdbx_seq_one_letter_code
_entity_poly.pdbx_strand_id
1 'polypeptide(L)'
;MVQEIIMEGDEKLQALKAELGVKAHDVVVKALLEMNEYNPSGRYPIPELWNFREDQRAPMGEAVAYIVKRWKANKKKHTYY
;
A
#
# COMPACT_ATOMS: atom_id res chain seq x y z
N MET A 1 5.07 -9.61 14.32
CA MET A 1 5.16 -9.20 12.91
C MET A 1 6.49 -9.70 12.39
N VAL A 2 6.52 -10.44 11.28
CA VAL A 2 7.77 -10.87 10.63
C VAL A 2 8.02 -9.88 9.50
N GLN A 3 9.12 -9.13 9.56
CA GLN A 3 9.57 -8.27 8.46
C GLN A 3 10.70 -9.02 7.75
N GLU A 4 10.60 -9.20 6.44
CA GLU A 4 11.69 -9.79 5.68
C GLU A 4 12.85 -8.80 5.55
N ILE A 5 14.07 -9.28 5.72
CA ILE A 5 15.28 -8.49 5.49
C ILE A 5 15.75 -8.81 4.08
N ILE A 6 15.80 -7.79 3.20
CA ILE A 6 16.37 -7.96 1.86
C ILE A 6 17.90 -8.05 2.03
N MET A 7 18.46 -9.20 1.69
CA MET A 7 19.90 -9.42 1.71
C MET A 7 20.49 -9.10 0.33
N GLU A 8 21.52 -8.25 0.30
CA GLU A 8 22.20 -7.89 -0.96
C GLU A 8 22.82 -9.11 -1.65
N GLY A 9 23.25 -10.11 -0.87
CA GLY A 9 23.79 -11.38 -1.38
C GLY A 9 22.74 -12.43 -1.76
N ASP A 10 21.45 -12.08 -1.82
CA ASP A 10 20.41 -13.03 -2.21
C ASP A 10 20.63 -13.52 -3.66
N GLU A 11 20.71 -14.84 -3.82
CA GLU A 11 21.04 -15.47 -5.11
C GLU A 11 20.04 -15.11 -6.21
N LYS A 12 18.76 -14.96 -5.88
CA LYS A 12 17.72 -14.61 -6.87
C LYS A 12 17.81 -13.16 -7.29
N LEU A 13 18.12 -12.24 -6.38
CA LEU A 13 18.35 -10.84 -6.72
C LEU A 13 19.63 -10.66 -7.55
N GLN A 14 20.70 -11.40 -7.25
CA GLN A 14 21.92 -11.38 -8.05
C GLN A 14 21.69 -11.94 -9.45
N ALA A 15 20.97 -13.06 -9.56
CA ALA A 15 20.58 -13.63 -10.87
C ALA A 15 19.71 -12.66 -11.67
N LEU A 16 18.70 -12.04 -11.04
CA LEU A 16 17.84 -11.04 -11.67
C LEU A 16 18.66 -9.85 -12.23
N LYS A 17 19.63 -9.36 -11.45
CA LYS A 17 20.51 -8.27 -11.86
C LYS A 17 21.42 -8.68 -13.02
N ALA A 18 21.92 -9.92 -13.03
CA ALA A 18 22.77 -10.43 -14.10
C ALA A 18 22.00 -10.65 -15.40
N GLU A 19 20.76 -11.16 -15.33
CA GLU A 19 19.95 -11.50 -16.50
C GLU A 19 19.22 -10.29 -17.10
N LEU A 20 18.65 -9.42 -16.26
CA LEU A 20 17.76 -8.32 -16.69
C LEU A 20 18.35 -6.93 -16.42
N GLY A 21 19.50 -6.85 -15.77
CA GLY A 21 20.21 -5.61 -15.50
C GLY A 21 19.74 -4.87 -14.24
N VAL A 22 20.46 -3.79 -13.93
CA VAL A 22 20.32 -3.02 -12.68
C VAL A 22 18.92 -2.42 -12.52
N LYS A 23 18.31 -1.91 -13.59
CA LYS A 23 16.98 -1.28 -13.51
C LYS A 23 15.90 -2.27 -13.08
N ALA A 24 15.92 -3.50 -13.59
CA ALA A 24 14.96 -4.52 -13.22
C ALA A 24 15.14 -4.94 -11.75
N HIS A 25 16.39 -5.13 -11.34
CA HIS A 25 16.76 -5.36 -9.94
C HIS A 25 16.20 -4.28 -9.01
N ASP A 26 16.44 -3.00 -9.30
CA ASP A 26 16.06 -1.90 -8.43
C ASP A 26 14.53 -1.75 -8.29
N VAL A 27 13.79 -2.01 -9.37
CA VAL A 27 12.31 -2.03 -9.34
C VAL A 27 11.80 -3.15 -8.44
N VAL A 28 12.39 -4.35 -8.52
CA VAL A 28 11.97 -5.49 -7.68
C VAL A 28 12.32 -5.25 -6.21
N VAL A 29 13.54 -4.76 -5.91
CA VAL A 29 13.93 -4.41 -4.54
C VAL A 29 13.01 -3.36 -3.96
N LYS A 30 12.67 -2.31 -4.73
CA LYS A 30 11.72 -1.29 -4.31
C LYS A 30 10.35 -1.89 -3.99
N ALA A 31 9.81 -2.75 -4.86
CA ALA A 31 8.52 -3.41 -4.61
C ALA A 31 8.54 -4.29 -3.34
N LEU A 32 9.62 -5.04 -3.11
CA LEU A 32 9.78 -5.86 -1.89
C LEU A 32 9.80 -5.01 -0.61
N LEU A 33 10.49 -3.86 -0.65
CA LEU A 33 10.51 -2.90 0.45
C LEU A 33 9.12 -2.31 0.72
N GLU A 34 8.42 -1.87 -0.33
CA GLU A 34 7.05 -1.35 -0.22
C GLU A 34 6.11 -2.40 0.38
N MET A 35 6.18 -3.65 -0.08
CA MET A 35 5.37 -4.74 0.48
C MET A 35 5.65 -5.00 1.97
N ASN A 36 6.90 -4.86 2.41
CA ASN A 36 7.28 -4.97 3.82
C ASN A 36 6.77 -3.80 4.67
N GLU A 37 6.75 -2.60 4.11
CA GLU A 37 6.27 -1.40 4.80
C GLU A 37 4.75 -1.44 5.00
N TYR A 38 4.00 -1.76 3.95
CA TYR A 38 2.55 -1.68 3.98
C TYR A 38 1.89 -2.92 4.60
N ASN A 39 2.34 -4.13 4.25
CA ASN A 39 1.70 -5.36 4.71
C ASN A 39 2.68 -6.54 4.74
N PRO A 40 3.60 -6.58 5.72
CA PRO A 40 4.69 -7.56 5.71
C PRO A 40 4.18 -9.00 5.84
N SER A 41 3.06 -9.21 6.55
CA SER A 41 2.49 -10.55 6.73
C SER A 41 1.60 -10.99 5.56
N GLY A 42 0.79 -10.06 5.02
CA GLY A 42 -0.25 -10.39 4.05
C GLY A 42 0.17 -10.22 2.61
N ARG A 43 1.16 -9.35 2.33
CA ARG A 43 1.69 -9.08 0.98
C ARG A 43 0.64 -8.60 -0.04
N TYR A 44 -0.60 -8.34 0.37
CA TYR A 44 -1.66 -7.78 -0.47
C TYR A 44 -1.75 -6.26 -0.33
N PRO A 45 -2.15 -5.54 -1.40
CA PRO A 45 -2.37 -4.09 -1.34
C PRO A 45 -3.45 -3.74 -0.32
N ILE A 46 -3.18 -2.74 0.51
CA ILE A 46 -4.15 -2.19 1.45
C ILE A 46 -4.76 -0.94 0.82
N PRO A 47 -6.10 -0.86 0.67
CA PRO A 47 -6.74 0.36 0.21
C PRO A 47 -6.51 1.48 1.21
N GLU A 48 -5.95 2.60 0.77
CA GLU A 48 -5.81 3.81 1.56
C GLU A 48 -6.74 4.91 1.05
N LEU A 49 -7.18 5.77 1.96
CA LEU A 49 -7.93 6.95 1.56
C LEU A 49 -6.95 8.02 1.09
N TRP A 50 -7.05 8.43 -0.17
CA TRP A 50 -6.17 9.43 -0.77
C TRP A 50 -6.84 10.81 -0.82
N ASN A 51 -6.11 11.86 -0.42
CA ASN A 51 -6.50 13.24 -0.65
C ASN A 51 -5.91 13.70 -1.99
N PHE A 52 -6.74 13.68 -3.03
CA PHE A 52 -6.34 14.09 -4.39
C PHE A 52 -5.98 15.57 -4.53
N ARG A 53 -6.36 16.43 -3.59
CA ARG A 53 -6.01 17.87 -3.66
C ARG A 53 -4.57 18.11 -3.22
N GLU A 54 -4.16 17.41 -2.17
CA GLU A 54 -2.85 17.57 -1.54
C GLU A 54 -1.86 16.47 -1.96
N ASP A 55 -2.29 15.59 -2.88
CA ASP A 55 -1.55 14.43 -3.40
C ASP A 55 -0.85 13.59 -2.31
N GLN A 56 -1.59 13.29 -1.25
CA GLN A 56 -1.09 12.51 -0.12
C GLN A 56 -2.20 11.68 0.52
N ARG A 57 -1.81 10.76 1.39
CA ARG A 57 -2.74 9.98 2.23
C ARG A 57 -3.62 10.94 3.03
N ALA A 58 -4.92 10.73 3.00
CA ALA A 58 -5.87 11.55 3.74
C ALA A 58 -5.56 11.46 5.24
N PRO A 59 -5.43 12.59 5.94
CA PRO A 59 -5.26 12.60 7.38
C PRO A 59 -6.38 11.80 8.07
N MET A 60 -6.06 11.13 9.17
CA MET A 60 -7.02 10.28 9.90
C MET A 60 -8.33 11.02 10.22
N GLY A 61 -8.24 12.30 10.60
CA GLY A 61 -9.42 13.14 10.86
C GLY A 61 -10.33 13.30 9.64
N GLU A 62 -9.76 13.53 8.45
CA GLU A 62 -10.53 13.62 7.20
C GLU A 62 -11.14 12.28 6.83
N ALA A 63 -10.39 11.18 7.02
CA ALA A 63 -10.88 9.83 6.74
C ALA A 63 -12.09 9.46 7.60
N VAL A 64 -12.01 9.70 8.92
CA VAL A 64 -13.12 9.47 9.84
C VAL A 64 -14.32 10.35 9.48
N ALA A 65 -14.09 11.64 9.21
CA ALA A 65 -15.16 12.57 8.81
C ALA A 65 -15.87 12.11 7.52
N TYR A 66 -15.10 11.63 6.53
CA TYR A 66 -15.61 11.10 5.28
C TYR A 66 -16.47 9.84 5.48
N ILE A 67 -15.98 8.88 6.27
CA ILE A 67 -16.72 7.64 6.60
C ILE A 67 -18.03 7.97 7.31
N VAL A 68 -18.01 8.84 8.34
CA VAL A 68 -19.21 9.26 9.08
C VAL A 68 -20.21 9.95 8.16
N LYS A 69 -19.76 10.84 7.27
CA LYS A 69 -20.61 11.50 6.27
C LYS A 69 -21.30 10.49 5.37
N ARG A 70 -20.55 9.52 4.84
CA ARG A 70 -21.08 8.47 3.94
C ARG A 70 -22.10 7.58 4.66
N TRP A 71 -21.82 7.20 5.90
CA TRP A 71 -22.74 6.43 6.74
C TRP A 71 -24.07 7.17 7.00
N LYS A 72 -24.01 8.47 7.39
CA LYS A 72 -25.20 9.30 7.58
C LYS A 72 -26.04 9.44 6.30
N ALA A 73 -25.39 9.62 5.16
CA ALA A 73 -26.07 9.71 3.86
C ALA A 73 -26.78 8.39 3.49
N ASN A 74 -26.16 7.24 3.81
CA ASN A 74 -26.74 5.94 3.49
C ASN A 74 -27.93 5.59 4.40
N LYS A 75 -27.89 5.98 5.68
CA LYS A 75 -29.03 5.82 6.61
C LYS A 75 -30.31 6.50 6.11
N LYS A 76 -30.19 7.70 5.52
CA LYS A 76 -31.34 8.44 4.97
C LYS A 76 -31.98 7.80 3.74
N LYS A 77 -31.29 6.86 3.07
CA LYS A 77 -31.84 6.15 1.92
C LYS A 77 -32.75 4.98 2.32
N HIS A 78 -32.56 4.43 3.52
CA HIS A 78 -33.37 3.33 4.05
C HIS A 78 -34.65 3.79 4.78
N THR A 79 -34.88 5.09 4.91
CA THR A 79 -36.08 5.67 5.55
C THR A 79 -37.24 5.96 4.59
N TYR A 80 -37.17 5.46 3.35
CA TYR A 80 -38.26 5.55 2.36
C TYR A 80 -38.80 4.14 2.05
N TYR A 81 -39.35 3.49 3.07
CA TYR A 81 -40.31 2.39 2.95
C TYR A 81 -41.35 2.53 4.05
#